data_AF-A0A838TU08-F1
#
_entry.id   AF-A0A838TU08-F1
#
_cell.length_a   1.000
_cell.length_b   1.000
_cell.length_c   1.000
_cell.angle_alpha   90.00
_cell.angle_beta   90.00
_cell.angle_gamma   90.00
#
_symmetry.space_group_name_H-M   'P 1'
#
loop_
_entity.id
_entity.type
_entity.pdbx_description
1 polymer ?
#
loop_
_entity_poly.entity_id
_entity_poly.type
_entity_poly.pdbx_seq_one_letter_code
_entity_poly.pdbx_strand_id
1 'polypeptide(L)'
;MEQLSQSSPKLICSLIHKFGKKDVEDFDKFIEELKNSPTKTVGDLFIFIDEYHRTQSGKLHKVMKAMLHNAVFIGFTGTPLLKKDKQTSLEVFGKYIHTYKFNEAGDDDVVLDLVYEARDIDQRLSSTEKVDAWFNAKTRGLNDFQKSELKKKWGTMLVVLSSRSRMEKVVSDWYLYQLSADAKFNYYSNI
;
A
#
# COMPACT_ATOMS: atom_id res chain seq x y z
N MET A 1 -23.66 -10.99 11.04
CA MET A 1 -24.83 -10.83 10.17
C MET A 1 -26.13 -10.72 10.95
N GLU A 2 -26.30 -11.48 12.03
CA GLU A 2 -27.51 -11.46 12.87
C GLU A 2 -27.90 -10.06 13.38
N GLN A 3 -26.92 -9.21 13.72
CA GLN A 3 -27.17 -7.83 14.15
C GLN A 3 -27.88 -6.95 13.12
N LEU A 4 -27.70 -7.20 11.82
CA LEU A 4 -28.37 -6.42 10.75
C LEU A 4 -29.86 -6.75 10.63
N SER A 5 -30.29 -7.88 11.19
CA SER A 5 -31.69 -8.31 11.23
C SER A 5 -32.46 -7.79 12.45
N GLN A 6 -31.79 -7.02 13.31
CA GLN A 6 -32.34 -6.44 14.53
C GLN A 6 -32.43 -4.91 14.38
N SER A 7 -33.41 -4.29 15.03
CA SER A 7 -33.57 -2.81 15.03
C SER A 7 -32.57 -2.09 15.94
N SER A 8 -31.83 -2.84 16.76
CA SER A 8 -30.80 -2.34 17.67
C SER A 8 -29.60 -3.29 17.70
N PRO A 9 -28.35 -2.80 17.76
CA PRO A 9 -27.96 -1.38 17.80
C PRO A 9 -28.08 -0.68 16.43
N LYS A 10 -28.29 0.64 16.44
CA LYS A 10 -28.41 1.46 15.20
C LYS A 10 -27.07 1.82 14.55
N LEU A 11 -25.97 1.68 15.29
CA LEU A 11 -24.62 1.95 14.80
C LEU A 11 -23.77 0.69 14.98
N ILE A 12 -23.11 0.26 13.90
CA ILE A 12 -22.24 -0.91 13.88
C ILE A 12 -20.92 -0.53 13.21
N CYS A 13 -19.82 -0.75 13.91
CA CYS A 13 -18.47 -0.61 13.36
C CYS A 13 -17.89 -2.00 13.06
N SER A 14 -17.42 -2.21 11.84
CA SER A 14 -16.87 -3.49 11.42
C SER A 14 -15.78 -3.29 10.36
N LEU A 15 -14.91 -4.29 10.24
CA LEU A 15 -13.87 -4.32 9.21
C LEU A 15 -14.40 -5.06 7.99
N ILE A 16 -14.03 -4.60 6.79
CA ILE A 16 -14.54 -5.16 5.52
C ILE A 16 -14.30 -6.67 5.39
N HIS A 17 -13.20 -7.18 5.94
CA HIS A 17 -12.85 -8.60 5.86
C HIS A 17 -13.85 -9.51 6.60
N LYS A 18 -14.67 -8.97 7.52
CA LYS A 18 -15.73 -9.71 8.20
C LYS A 18 -16.94 -10.00 7.30
N PHE A 19 -17.04 -9.33 6.16
CA PHE A 19 -18.03 -9.59 5.12
C PHE A 19 -17.55 -10.64 4.11
N GLY A 20 -16.23 -10.90 4.07
CA GLY A 20 -15.66 -11.97 3.26
C GLY A 20 -15.69 -13.32 3.98
N LYS A 21 -15.84 -14.40 3.21
CA LYS A 21 -15.67 -15.77 3.71
C LYS A 21 -14.26 -16.25 3.34
N LYS A 22 -13.57 -16.89 4.29
CA LYS A 22 -12.13 -17.25 4.15
C LYS A 22 -11.86 -18.39 3.16
N ASP A 23 -12.88 -19.11 2.71
CA ASP A 23 -12.75 -20.35 1.91
C ASP A 23 -13.63 -20.31 0.65
N VAL A 24 -13.59 -19.21 -0.10
CA VAL A 24 -14.34 -19.07 -1.35
C VAL A 24 -13.39 -19.26 -2.53
N GLU A 25 -13.44 -20.45 -3.13
CA GLU A 25 -12.68 -20.77 -4.34
C GLU A 25 -13.23 -19.99 -5.56
N ASP A 26 -14.56 -19.81 -5.63
CA ASP A 26 -15.25 -19.07 -6.69
C ASP A 26 -16.07 -17.91 -6.12
N PHE A 27 -15.51 -16.70 -6.23
CA PHE A 27 -16.13 -15.48 -5.74
C PHE A 27 -17.34 -15.04 -6.56
N ASP A 28 -17.39 -15.33 -7.86
CA ASP A 28 -18.46 -14.87 -8.73
C ASP A 28 -19.73 -15.69 -8.48
N LYS A 29 -19.59 -17.00 -8.32
CA LYS A 29 -20.70 -17.86 -7.89
C LYS A 29 -21.23 -17.47 -6.51
N PHE A 30 -20.34 -17.18 -5.57
CA PHE A 30 -20.72 -16.72 -4.23
C PHE A 30 -21.50 -15.39 -4.28
N ILE A 31 -21.11 -14.45 -5.14
CA ILE A 31 -21.84 -13.20 -5.34
C ILE A 31 -23.24 -13.46 -5.93
N GLU A 32 -23.38 -14.36 -6.90
CA GLU A 32 -24.69 -14.72 -7.46
C GLU A 32 -25.61 -15.39 -6.43
N GLU A 33 -25.09 -16.27 -5.58
CA GLU A 33 -25.84 -16.86 -4.47
C GLU A 33 -26.36 -15.78 -3.50
N LEU A 34 -25.52 -14.80 -3.16
CA LEU A 34 -25.91 -13.68 -2.29
C LEU A 34 -26.98 -12.77 -2.89
N LYS A 35 -26.94 -12.55 -4.21
CA LYS A 35 -27.99 -11.78 -4.92
C LYS A 35 -29.33 -12.52 -4.90
N ASN A 36 -29.31 -13.85 -5.02
CA ASN A 36 -30.52 -14.68 -5.04
C ASN A 36 -31.08 -14.96 -3.64
N SER A 37 -30.28 -14.79 -2.59
CA SER A 37 -30.69 -14.93 -1.19
C SER A 37 -30.16 -13.74 -0.36
N PRO A 38 -30.77 -12.56 -0.54
CA PRO A 38 -30.29 -11.35 0.13
C PRO A 38 -30.38 -11.47 1.64
N THR A 39 -29.46 -10.80 2.34
CA THR A 39 -29.47 -10.78 3.80
C THR A 39 -30.73 -10.05 4.28
N LYS A 40 -31.46 -10.67 5.21
CA LYS A 40 -32.56 -10.00 5.91
C LYS A 40 -32.01 -8.83 6.73
N THR A 41 -32.38 -7.63 6.35
CA THR A 41 -31.99 -6.37 7.00
C THR A 41 -33.25 -5.65 7.51
N VAL A 42 -33.11 -4.85 8.57
CA VAL A 42 -34.20 -4.06 9.13
C VAL A 42 -33.90 -2.57 9.01
N GLY A 43 -34.83 -1.83 8.40
CA GLY A 43 -34.73 -0.38 8.19
C GLY A 43 -33.83 0.02 7.01
N ASP A 44 -33.60 1.32 6.89
CA ASP A 44 -32.72 1.90 5.87
C ASP A 44 -31.26 1.85 6.35
N LEU A 45 -30.40 1.22 5.55
CA LEU A 45 -29.00 1.05 5.87
C LEU A 45 -28.14 2.11 5.18
N PHE A 46 -27.35 2.83 5.97
CA PHE A 46 -26.34 3.76 5.51
C PHE A 46 -24.95 3.21 5.87
N ILE A 47 -24.14 2.92 4.85
CA ILE A 47 -22.83 2.30 5.00
C ILE A 47 -21.76 3.33 4.67
N PHE A 48 -21.02 3.73 5.70
CA PHE A 48 -19.87 4.61 5.57
C PHE A 48 -18.60 3.77 5.45
N ILE A 49 -17.82 3.99 4.39
CA ILE A 49 -16.59 3.25 4.09
C ILE A 49 -15.43 4.22 4.13
N ASP A 50 -14.51 3.97 5.05
CA ASP A 50 -13.25 4.71 5.14
C ASP A 50 -12.19 4.14 4.19
N GLU A 51 -11.35 5.01 3.64
CA GLU A 51 -10.29 4.73 2.67
C GLU A 51 -10.67 3.66 1.62
N TYR A 52 -11.81 3.88 0.96
CA TYR A 52 -12.46 2.85 0.13
C TYR A 52 -11.60 2.36 -1.05
N HIS A 53 -10.57 3.11 -1.44
CA HIS A 53 -9.60 2.70 -2.46
C HIS A 53 -8.45 1.84 -1.93
N ARG A 54 -8.09 1.97 -0.65
CA ARG A 54 -6.97 1.22 -0.05
C ARG A 54 -7.38 -0.18 0.37
N THR A 55 -8.66 -0.39 0.67
CA THR A 55 -9.13 -1.68 1.17
C THR A 55 -9.18 -2.71 0.04
N GLN A 56 -8.28 -3.69 0.16
CA GLN A 56 -7.94 -4.69 -0.84
C GLN A 56 -9.16 -5.38 -1.50
N SER A 57 -9.13 -5.35 -2.83
CA SER A 57 -10.00 -6.02 -3.79
C SER A 57 -11.44 -5.47 -3.86
N GLY A 58 -11.80 -4.95 -5.05
CA GLY A 58 -13.21 -4.70 -5.40
C GLY A 58 -14.11 -5.93 -5.21
N LYS A 59 -13.56 -7.14 -5.00
CA LYS A 59 -14.31 -8.36 -4.66
C LYS A 59 -15.08 -8.24 -3.35
N LEU A 60 -14.44 -7.83 -2.25
CA LEU A 60 -15.14 -7.69 -0.96
C LEU A 60 -16.20 -6.59 -1.00
N HIS A 61 -15.92 -5.50 -1.73
CA HIS A 61 -16.91 -4.46 -1.96
C HIS A 61 -18.11 -4.96 -2.79
N LYS A 62 -17.86 -5.75 -3.85
CA LYS A 62 -18.92 -6.41 -4.63
C LYS A 62 -19.76 -7.36 -3.77
N VAL A 63 -19.12 -8.12 -2.87
CA VAL A 63 -19.81 -8.96 -1.88
C VAL A 63 -20.69 -8.13 -0.97
N MET A 64 -20.18 -7.03 -0.38
CA MET A 64 -20.99 -6.15 0.47
C MET A 64 -22.20 -5.58 -0.27
N LYS A 65 -22.03 -5.14 -1.52
CA LYS A 65 -23.13 -4.64 -2.35
C LYS A 65 -24.16 -5.72 -2.67
N ALA A 66 -23.72 -6.94 -2.97
CA ALA A 66 -24.62 -8.07 -3.21
C ALA A 66 -25.40 -8.43 -1.94
N MET A 67 -24.75 -8.40 -0.77
CA MET A 67 -25.37 -8.71 0.52
C MET A 67 -26.36 -7.62 0.98
N LEU A 68 -26.06 -6.35 0.71
CA LEU A 68 -26.79 -5.18 1.20
C LEU A 68 -27.40 -4.38 0.04
N HIS A 69 -28.24 -5.03 -0.75
CA HIS A 69 -28.76 -4.48 -2.02
C HIS A 69 -29.55 -3.17 -1.88
N ASN A 70 -30.18 -2.92 -0.73
CA ASN A 70 -30.96 -1.70 -0.45
C ASN A 70 -30.18 -0.64 0.34
N ALA A 71 -28.90 -0.84 0.59
CA ALA A 71 -28.11 0.09 1.39
C ALA A 71 -27.57 1.26 0.55
N VAL A 72 -27.48 2.43 1.18
CA VAL A 72 -26.80 3.60 0.64
C VAL A 72 -25.33 3.53 1.05
N PHE A 73 -24.42 3.57 0.08
CA PHE A 73 -22.98 3.51 0.30
C PHE A 73 -22.34 4.90 0.15
N ILE A 74 -21.60 5.33 1.18
CA ILE A 74 -20.88 6.60 1.21
C ILE A 74 -19.41 6.29 1.49
N GLY A 75 -18.53 6.59 0.54
CA GLY A 75 -17.10 6.33 0.65
C GLY A 75 -16.31 7.61 0.92
N PHE A 76 -15.34 7.52 1.83
CA PHE A 76 -14.34 8.55 2.09
C PHE A 76 -12.97 8.06 1.64
N THR A 77 -12.13 8.97 1.15
CA THR A 77 -10.73 8.66 0.81
C THR A 77 -9.93 9.95 0.68
N GLY A 78 -8.72 9.96 1.24
CA GLY A 78 -7.74 11.00 0.98
C GLY A 78 -6.98 10.82 -0.34
N THR A 79 -7.01 9.61 -0.91
CA THR A 79 -6.24 9.26 -2.11
C THR A 79 -7.17 8.69 -3.21
N PRO A 80 -7.95 9.54 -3.89
CA PRO A 80 -8.79 9.09 -4.98
C PRO A 80 -7.95 8.45 -6.10
N LEU A 81 -8.43 7.35 -6.69
CA LEU A 81 -7.71 6.68 -7.79
C LEU A 81 -7.43 7.66 -8.94
N LEU A 82 -6.20 7.62 -9.45
CA LEU A 82 -5.73 8.52 -10.51
C LEU A 82 -6.45 8.23 -11.84
N LYS A 83 -6.51 9.23 -12.73
CA LYS A 83 -7.24 9.21 -14.02
C LYS A 83 -7.00 7.98 -14.92
N LYS A 84 -5.91 7.23 -14.75
CA LYS A 84 -5.65 5.97 -15.49
C LYS A 84 -6.40 4.76 -14.92
N ASP A 85 -6.72 4.75 -13.63
CA ASP A 85 -7.47 3.70 -12.92
C ASP A 85 -8.95 4.07 -12.72
N LYS A 86 -9.38 5.16 -13.35
CA LYS A 86 -10.66 5.86 -13.12
C LYS A 86 -11.92 5.04 -13.30
N GLN A 87 -11.85 3.96 -14.10
CA GLN A 87 -13.02 3.12 -14.35
C GLN A 87 -13.61 2.60 -13.04
N THR A 88 -12.78 2.22 -12.06
CA THR A 88 -13.29 1.58 -10.84
C THR A 88 -13.97 2.51 -9.82
N SER A 89 -13.71 3.82 -9.81
CA SER A 89 -14.22 4.70 -8.72
C SER A 89 -15.63 5.22 -9.02
N LEU A 90 -15.81 5.74 -10.24
CA LEU A 90 -17.10 6.23 -10.73
C LEU A 90 -18.10 5.09 -10.89
N GLU A 91 -17.65 3.92 -11.36
CA GLU A 91 -18.49 2.72 -11.50
C GLU A 91 -18.98 2.20 -10.14
N VAL A 92 -18.23 2.47 -9.06
CA VAL A 92 -18.51 1.90 -7.74
C VAL A 92 -19.25 2.88 -6.83
N PHE A 93 -18.84 4.15 -6.73
CA PHE A 93 -19.46 5.10 -5.79
C PHE A 93 -20.15 6.30 -6.47
N GLY A 94 -20.07 6.41 -7.79
CA GLY A 94 -20.65 7.54 -8.52
C GLY A 94 -19.82 8.82 -8.42
N LYS A 95 -20.50 9.97 -8.49
CA LYS A 95 -19.86 11.30 -8.47
C LYS A 95 -19.49 11.70 -7.04
N TYR A 96 -18.47 12.55 -6.91
CA TYR A 96 -18.16 13.17 -5.62
C TYR A 96 -19.35 14.00 -5.11
N ILE A 97 -19.74 13.78 -3.86
CA ILE A 97 -20.72 14.61 -3.14
C ILE A 97 -20.05 15.92 -2.73
N HIS A 98 -18.81 15.84 -2.25
CA HIS A 98 -17.97 16.95 -1.82
C HIS A 98 -16.49 16.59 -2.00
N THR A 99 -15.64 17.60 -2.11
CA THR A 99 -14.19 17.45 -2.12
C THR A 99 -13.55 18.51 -1.23
N TYR A 100 -12.56 18.09 -0.45
CA TYR A 100 -11.68 18.98 0.32
C TYR A 100 -10.25 18.56 0.02
N LYS A 101 -9.50 19.43 -0.65
CA LYS A 101 -8.19 19.12 -1.23
C LYS A 101 -7.06 19.40 -0.26
N PHE A 102 -5.94 18.76 -0.52
CA PHE A 102 -4.73 18.93 0.28
C PHE A 102 -4.25 20.40 0.35
N ASN A 103 -4.38 21.16 -0.73
CA ASN A 103 -4.00 22.58 -0.72
C ASN A 103 -4.93 23.41 0.18
N GLU A 104 -6.23 23.13 0.19
CA GLU A 104 -7.19 23.79 1.08
C GLU A 104 -6.88 23.46 2.55
N ALA A 105 -6.53 22.19 2.81
CA ALA A 105 -6.10 21.76 4.13
C ALA A 105 -4.82 22.45 4.61
N GLY A 106 -3.88 22.74 3.70
CA GLY A 106 -2.68 23.50 4.00
C GLY A 106 -2.98 24.98 4.25
N ASP A 107 -3.84 25.59 3.43
CA ASP A 107 -4.27 26.99 3.59
C ASP A 107 -5.03 27.22 4.91
N ASP A 108 -5.77 26.21 5.39
CA ASP A 108 -6.52 26.23 6.64
C ASP A 108 -5.67 25.86 7.88
N ASP A 109 -4.36 25.61 7.73
CA ASP A 109 -3.44 25.15 8.79
C ASP A 109 -3.90 23.85 9.51
N VAL A 110 -4.74 23.03 8.86
CA VAL A 110 -5.22 21.75 9.44
C VAL A 110 -4.29 20.57 9.11
N VAL A 111 -3.39 20.73 8.13
CA VAL A 111 -2.30 19.79 7.83
C VAL A 111 -0.97 20.52 7.66
N LEU A 112 0.13 19.83 7.97
CA LEU A 112 1.47 20.35 7.72
C LEU A 112 1.91 20.10 6.27
N ASP A 113 2.71 21.00 5.74
CA ASP A 113 3.30 20.84 4.41
C ASP A 113 4.33 19.71 4.38
N LEU A 114 4.44 19.03 3.23
CA LEU A 114 5.34 17.89 3.04
C LEU A 114 6.57 18.34 2.26
N VAL A 115 7.70 18.45 2.95
CA VAL A 115 9.00 18.70 2.32
C VAL A 115 9.61 17.37 1.85
N TYR A 116 9.84 17.25 0.54
CA TYR A 116 10.53 16.09 -0.05
C TYR A 116 12.00 16.40 -0.35
N GLU A 117 12.90 15.73 0.36
CA GLU A 117 14.34 15.74 0.07
C GLU A 117 14.76 14.39 -0.55
N ALA A 118 15.05 14.37 -1.85
CA ALA A 118 15.63 13.20 -2.48
C ALA A 118 17.09 13.01 -2.02
N ARG A 119 17.43 11.80 -1.54
CA ARG A 119 18.80 11.42 -1.19
C ARG A 119 19.26 10.26 -2.06
N ASP A 120 20.29 10.51 -2.86
CA ASP A 120 20.93 9.49 -3.67
C ASP A 120 22.24 9.05 -3.00
N ILE A 121 22.37 7.74 -2.74
CA ILE A 121 23.53 7.15 -2.10
C ILE A 121 24.26 6.33 -3.16
N ASP A 122 25.30 6.94 -3.74
CA ASP A 122 26.06 6.36 -4.84
C ASP A 122 26.65 4.98 -4.46
N GLN A 123 26.18 3.96 -5.17
CA GLN A 123 26.69 2.59 -5.15
C GLN A 123 27.77 2.45 -6.23
N ARG A 124 28.94 3.05 -6.02
CA ARG A 124 30.11 2.58 -6.77
C ARG A 124 30.58 1.28 -6.15
N LEU A 125 30.55 0.19 -6.91
CA LEU A 125 31.36 -0.99 -6.63
C LEU A 125 32.80 -0.47 -6.51
N SER A 126 33.34 -0.49 -5.30
CA SER A 126 34.59 0.20 -4.98
C SER A 126 35.77 -0.25 -5.86
N SER A 127 35.70 -1.47 -6.42
CA SER A 127 36.53 -1.90 -7.56
C SER A 127 35.90 -3.13 -8.23
N THR A 128 35.40 -3.02 -9.46
CA THR A 128 34.95 -4.16 -10.29
C THR A 128 36.08 -5.20 -10.46
N GLU A 129 37.32 -4.75 -10.54
CA GLU A 129 38.50 -5.61 -10.67
C GLU A 129 38.70 -6.55 -9.46
N LYS A 130 38.47 -6.06 -8.24
CA LYS A 130 38.60 -6.89 -7.02
C LYS A 130 37.50 -7.95 -6.95
N VAL A 131 36.32 -7.59 -7.44
CA VAL A 131 35.16 -8.48 -7.53
C VAL A 131 35.41 -9.59 -8.56
N ASP A 132 35.91 -9.24 -9.74
CA ASP A 132 36.26 -10.20 -10.79
C ASP A 132 37.44 -11.09 -10.36
N ALA A 133 38.43 -10.54 -9.67
CA ALA A 133 39.52 -11.31 -9.09
C ALA A 133 39.03 -12.32 -8.05
N TRP A 134 38.10 -11.95 -7.17
CA TRP A 134 37.48 -12.86 -6.21
C TRP A 134 36.66 -13.95 -6.89
N PHE A 135 35.86 -13.61 -7.92
CA PHE A 135 35.13 -14.59 -8.73
C PHE A 135 36.06 -15.62 -9.37
N ASN A 136 37.12 -15.14 -10.03
CA ASN A 136 38.11 -16.00 -10.68
C ASN A 136 38.85 -16.88 -9.68
N ALA A 137 39.17 -16.36 -8.49
CA ALA A 137 39.80 -17.13 -7.43
C ALA A 137 38.88 -18.23 -6.88
N LYS A 138 37.59 -17.95 -6.68
CA LYS A 138 36.60 -18.91 -6.16
C LYS A 138 36.08 -19.91 -7.18
N THR A 139 36.28 -19.64 -8.47
CA THR A 139 35.89 -20.53 -9.58
C THR A 139 37.08 -21.27 -10.21
N ARG A 140 38.27 -21.21 -9.57
CA ARG A 140 39.42 -22.03 -9.97
C ARG A 140 39.07 -23.52 -9.82
N GLY A 141 38.97 -24.21 -10.96
CA GLY A 141 38.62 -25.63 -11.04
C GLY A 141 37.32 -25.94 -11.79
N LEU A 142 36.51 -24.92 -12.12
CA LEU A 142 35.31 -25.09 -12.94
C LEU A 142 35.64 -25.00 -14.43
N ASN A 143 34.91 -25.78 -15.25
CA ASN A 143 34.99 -25.65 -16.71
C ASN A 143 34.26 -24.39 -17.21
N ASP A 144 34.49 -24.02 -18.48
CA ASP A 144 33.98 -22.76 -19.03
C ASP A 144 32.45 -22.68 -19.06
N PHE A 145 31.77 -23.81 -19.25
CA PHE A 145 30.31 -23.89 -19.20
C PHE A 145 29.78 -23.61 -17.78
N GLN A 146 30.39 -24.21 -16.76
CA GLN A 146 30.03 -24.00 -15.36
C GLN A 146 30.31 -22.56 -14.91
N LYS A 147 31.44 -21.97 -15.32
CA LYS A 147 31.74 -20.56 -15.05
C LYS A 147 30.74 -19.62 -15.70
N SER A 148 30.31 -19.91 -16.93
CA SER A 148 29.31 -19.12 -17.65
C SER A 148 27.96 -19.11 -16.93
N GLU A 149 27.48 -20.28 -16.48
CA GLU A 149 26.24 -20.40 -15.71
C GLU A 149 26.31 -19.68 -14.34
N LEU A 150 27.46 -19.78 -13.65
CA LEU A 150 27.69 -19.04 -12.41
C LEU A 150 27.75 -17.52 -12.64
N LYS A 151 28.34 -17.06 -13.75
CA LYS A 151 28.45 -15.64 -14.09
C LYS A 151 27.08 -15.00 -14.37
N LYS A 152 26.14 -15.76 -14.96
CA LYS A 152 24.73 -15.31 -15.11
C LYS A 152 24.06 -15.05 -13.76
N LYS A 153 24.32 -15.88 -12.75
CA LYS A 153 23.81 -15.72 -11.38
C LYS A 153 24.64 -14.73 -10.54
N TRP A 154 25.87 -14.45 -10.96
CA TRP A 154 26.82 -13.60 -10.26
C TRP A 154 26.40 -12.13 -10.22
N GLY A 155 25.86 -11.59 -11.33
CA GLY A 155 25.35 -10.22 -11.36
C GLY A 155 24.31 -9.96 -10.27
N THR A 156 23.37 -10.89 -10.08
CA THR A 156 22.38 -10.84 -9.00
C THR A 156 23.03 -10.95 -7.62
N MET A 157 24.02 -11.84 -7.46
CA MET A 157 24.77 -11.97 -6.19
C MET A 157 25.57 -10.72 -5.85
N LEU A 158 26.14 -10.00 -6.83
CA LEU A 158 26.85 -8.74 -6.61
C LEU A 158 25.91 -7.63 -6.15
N VAL A 159 24.69 -7.57 -6.69
CA VAL A 159 23.65 -6.67 -6.22
C VAL A 159 23.28 -6.98 -4.76
N VAL A 160 23.18 -8.26 -4.41
CA VAL A 160 22.92 -8.69 -3.02
C VAL A 160 24.12 -8.42 -2.10
N LEU A 161 25.36 -8.65 -2.52
CA LEU A 161 26.56 -8.39 -1.70
C LEU A 161 26.83 -6.89 -1.52
N SER A 162 26.60 -6.08 -2.55
CA SER A 162 26.67 -4.61 -2.47
C SER A 162 25.50 -3.99 -1.69
N SER A 163 24.43 -4.75 -1.44
CA SER A 163 23.30 -4.30 -0.63
C SER A 163 23.68 -4.03 0.82
N ARG A 164 24.60 -4.82 1.41
CA ARG A 164 25.05 -4.61 2.79
C ARG A 164 25.81 -3.29 2.93
N SER A 165 26.77 -3.03 2.02
CA SER A 165 27.51 -1.76 2.03
C SER A 165 26.60 -0.56 1.75
N ARG A 166 25.60 -0.69 0.87
CA ARG A 166 24.59 0.35 0.67
C ARG A 166 23.73 0.56 1.91
N MET A 167 23.30 -0.51 2.57
CA MET A 167 22.52 -0.42 3.81
C MET A 167 23.30 0.32 4.90
N GLU A 168 24.58 -0.01 5.08
CA GLU A 168 25.45 0.69 6.03
C GLU A 168 25.57 2.19 5.70
N LYS A 169 25.73 2.55 4.42
CA LYS A 169 25.72 3.96 3.97
C LYS A 169 24.37 4.65 4.20
N VAL A 170 23.25 4.00 3.90
CA VAL A 170 21.89 4.51 4.15
C VAL A 170 21.67 4.77 5.63
N VAL A 171 22.05 3.82 6.49
CA VAL A 171 21.93 3.96 7.94
C VAL A 171 22.81 5.10 8.45
N SER A 172 24.03 5.22 7.93
CA SER A 172 24.96 6.29 8.33
C SER A 172 24.46 7.67 7.90
N ASP A 173 23.97 7.81 6.66
CA ASP A 173 23.37 9.04 6.15
C ASP A 173 22.12 9.43 6.96
N TRP A 174 21.24 8.46 7.26
CA TRP A 174 20.10 8.67 8.15
C TRP A 174 20.52 9.20 9.53
N TYR A 175 21.54 8.59 10.14
CA TYR A 175 22.00 8.98 11.48
C TYR A 175 22.60 10.40 11.50
N LEU A 176 23.42 10.73 10.49
CA LEU A 176 23.99 12.07 10.33
C LEU A 176 22.89 13.11 10.08
N TYR A 177 21.90 12.78 9.26
CA TYR A 177 20.77 13.65 9.00
C TYR A 177 19.97 13.92 10.28
N GLN A 178 19.63 12.89 11.05
CA GLN A 178 18.90 13.02 12.31
C GLN A 178 19.61 13.95 13.29
N LEU A 179 20.91 13.75 13.51
CA LEU A 179 21.72 14.63 14.36
C LEU A 179 21.70 16.08 13.89
N SER A 180 21.75 16.31 12.57
CA SER A 180 21.68 17.66 12.00
C SER A 180 20.30 18.31 12.13
N ALA A 181 19.23 17.51 12.03
CA ALA A 181 17.86 17.95 12.16
C ALA A 181 17.55 18.33 13.62
N ASP A 182 18.00 17.51 14.59
CA ASP A 182 17.85 17.79 16.02
C ASP A 182 18.59 19.08 16.43
N ALA A 183 19.77 19.32 15.86
CA ALA A 183 20.51 20.57 16.07
C ALA A 183 19.78 21.80 15.50
N LYS A 184 19.16 21.68 14.32
CA LYS A 184 18.32 22.74 13.74
C LYS A 184 17.05 22.96 14.57
N PHE A 185 16.37 21.91 15.00
CA PHE A 185 15.15 22.01 15.79
C PHE A 185 15.39 22.70 17.14
N ASN A 186 16.51 22.40 17.82
CA ASN A 186 16.93 23.07 19.05
C ASN A 186 17.31 24.55 18.86
N TYR A 187 17.75 24.94 17.65
CA TYR A 187 18.05 26.34 17.35
C TYR A 187 16.77 27.17 17.16
N TYR A 188 15.76 26.63 16.48
CA TYR A 188 14.49 27.33 16.23
C TYR A 188 13.51 27.31 17.41
N SER A 189 13.70 26.44 18.40
CA SER A 189 12.89 26.39 19.63
C SER A 189 13.41 27.32 20.76
N ASN A 190 14.55 27.98 20.55
CA ASN A 190 15.13 28.98 21.46
C ASN A 190 14.99 30.43 20.95
N ILE A 191 14.15 30.64 19.93
CA ILE A 191 13.71 31.95 19.44
C ILE A 191 12.20 32.03 19.68
#